data_AF-A0A397T5W1-F1
#
_entry.id   AF-A0A397T5W1-F1
#
_cell.length_a   1.000
_cell.length_b   1.000
_cell.length_c   1.000
_cell.angle_alpha   90.00
_cell.angle_beta   90.00
_cell.angle_gamma   90.00
#
_symmetry.space_group_name_H-M   'P 1'
#
loop_
_entity.id
_entity.type
_entity.pdbx_description
1 polymer ?
#
loop_
_entity_poly.entity_id
_entity_poly.type
_entity_poly.pdbx_seq_one_letter_code
_entity_poly.pdbx_strand_id
1 'polypeptide(L)'
;MKDDMATLASLGIGPSSKVLLMGTKPDAKDLIQTTTGSPEEHALIERISQSIEKTKTKLIPQIESFEFSASSFLSNQNTNNDDTTKSKLVDTHHYIIENLMQTLLSLDDVVCPPEFETARKKRREAVKYIQGLIDRVDGVKEQLLHSSDNN
;
A
#
# COMPACT_ATOMS: atom_id res chain seq x y z
N MET A 1 20.93 -13.03 -7.66
CA MET A 1 22.32 -13.10 -7.18
C MET A 1 22.43 -12.04 -6.10
N LYS A 2 22.96 -12.37 -4.92
CA LYS A 2 22.91 -11.47 -3.74
C LYS A 2 24.24 -10.77 -3.45
N ASP A 3 25.29 -11.15 -4.18
CA ASP A 3 26.61 -10.55 -4.12
C ASP A 3 27.16 -10.49 -5.55
N ASP A 4 27.37 -9.27 -6.06
CA ASP A 4 27.82 -9.01 -7.43
C ASP A 4 29.35 -9.20 -7.59
N MET A 5 30.08 -9.40 -6.49
CA MET A 5 31.53 -9.64 -6.51
C MET A 5 31.90 -11.13 -6.48
N ALA A 6 30.92 -12.03 -6.32
CA ALA A 6 31.17 -13.46 -6.21
C ALA A 6 31.42 -14.09 -7.59
N THR A 7 32.48 -14.89 -7.70
CA THR A 7 32.82 -15.58 -8.96
C THR A 7 31.84 -16.72 -9.24
N LEU A 8 31.52 -16.98 -10.51
CA LEU A 8 30.58 -18.04 -10.92
C LEU A 8 30.96 -19.42 -10.34
N ALA A 9 32.26 -19.70 -10.21
CA ALA A 9 32.77 -20.93 -9.59
C ALA A 9 32.43 -21.04 -8.10
N SER A 10 32.45 -19.93 -7.35
CA SER A 10 32.10 -19.91 -5.92
C SER A 10 30.60 -20.11 -5.66
N LEU A 11 29.75 -19.81 -6.65
CA LEU A 11 28.31 -20.12 -6.62
C LEU A 11 28.00 -21.56 -7.09
N GLY A 12 29.02 -22.37 -7.38
CA GLY A 12 28.85 -23.74 -7.88
C GLY A 12 28.28 -23.82 -9.29
N ILE A 13 28.34 -22.73 -10.07
CA ILE A 13 27.86 -22.68 -11.45
C ILE A 13 28.98 -23.24 -12.33
N GLY A 14 28.74 -24.43 -12.89
CA GLY A 14 29.68 -25.14 -13.76
C GLY A 14 29.29 -25.10 -15.23
N PRO A 15 30.12 -25.69 -16.12
CA PRO A 15 29.75 -25.93 -17.50
C PRO A 15 28.43 -26.72 -17.55
N SER A 16 27.50 -26.31 -18.42
CA SER A 16 26.14 -26.88 -18.56
C SER A 16 25.11 -26.53 -17.47
N SER A 17 25.43 -25.67 -16.51
CA SER A 17 24.41 -25.09 -15.60
C SER A 17 23.44 -24.18 -16.36
N LYS A 18 22.14 -24.30 -16.09
CA LYS A 18 21.10 -23.44 -16.67
C LYS A 18 20.77 -22.31 -15.68
N VAL A 19 21.00 -21.06 -16.11
CA VAL A 19 20.63 -19.87 -15.35
C VAL A 19 19.39 -19.26 -15.98
N LEU A 20 18.35 -19.03 -15.19
CA LEU A 20 17.13 -18.36 -15.62
C LEU A 20 17.15 -16.92 -15.08
N LEU A 21 17.28 -15.94 -15.98
CA LEU A 21 17.14 -14.53 -15.62
C LEU A 21 15.66 -14.20 -15.49
N MET A 22 15.18 -14.06 -14.26
CA MET A 22 13.81 -13.62 -13.99
C MET A 22 13.80 -12.09 -13.90
N GLY A 23 13.40 -11.44 -15.00
CA GLY A 23 13.21 -10.00 -15.06
C GLY A 23 12.36 -9.62 -16.27
N THR A 24 11.43 -8.70 -16.09
CA THR A 24 10.72 -8.06 -17.20
C THR A 24 11.63 -6.98 -17.76
N LYS A 25 11.98 -7.07 -19.06
CA LYS A 25 12.70 -5.98 -19.73
C LYS A 25 11.70 -4.83 -19.93
N PRO A 26 11.93 -3.63 -19.35
CA PRO A 26 11.05 -2.50 -19.57
C PRO A 26 11.03 -2.13 -21.06
N ASP A 27 9.85 -1.85 -21.61
CA ASP A 27 9.73 -1.43 -23.01
C ASP A 27 10.17 0.03 -23.15
N ALA A 28 10.51 0.48 -24.36
CA ALA A 28 11.01 1.84 -24.57
C ALA A 28 10.03 2.92 -24.11
N LYS A 29 8.72 2.62 -24.06
CA LYS A 29 7.66 3.51 -23.57
C LYS A 29 7.67 3.67 -22.05
N ASP A 30 8.11 2.65 -21.34
CA ASP A 30 8.15 2.60 -19.87
C ASP A 30 9.33 3.43 -19.34
N LEU A 31 10.43 3.47 -20.10
CA LEU A 31 11.62 4.28 -19.80
C LEU A 31 11.37 5.79 -19.96
N ILE A 32 10.39 6.21 -20.78
CA ILE A 32 10.02 7.64 -20.93
C ILE A 32 9.43 8.21 -19.64
N GLN A 33 8.86 7.38 -18.77
CA GLN A 33 8.32 7.81 -17.48
C GLN A 33 9.40 8.01 -16.41
N THR A 34 10.65 7.63 -16.68
CA THR A 34 11.77 7.77 -15.74
C THR A 34 12.51 9.08 -15.99
N THR A 35 13.03 9.72 -14.93
CA THR A 35 13.86 10.94 -15.09
C THR A 35 15.18 10.62 -15.80
N THR A 36 15.73 9.43 -15.58
CA THR A 36 17.06 9.03 -16.05
C THR A 36 17.07 8.14 -17.29
N GLY A 37 15.91 7.67 -17.75
CA GLY A 37 15.83 6.61 -18.78
C GLY A 37 16.30 5.25 -18.27
N SER A 38 16.48 5.08 -16.95
CA SER A 38 17.07 3.86 -16.38
C SER A 38 16.01 2.79 -16.10
N PRO A 39 16.30 1.52 -16.42
CA PRO A 39 15.40 0.40 -16.11
C PRO A 39 15.24 0.17 -14.60
N GLU A 40 16.22 0.61 -13.79
CA GLU A 40 16.16 0.54 -12.33
C GLU A 40 15.16 1.52 -11.73
N GLU A 41 15.14 2.78 -12.21
CA GLU A 41 14.15 3.76 -11.80
C GLU A 41 12.73 3.28 -12.16
N HIS A 42 12.58 2.68 -13.34
CA HIS A 42 11.31 2.08 -13.74
C HIS A 42 10.87 0.96 -12.80
N ALA A 43 11.77 0.04 -12.45
CA ALA A 43 11.44 -1.06 -11.53
C ALA A 43 11.00 -0.56 -10.14
N LEU A 44 11.58 0.53 -9.64
CA LEU A 44 11.14 1.17 -8.39
C LEU A 44 9.75 1.80 -8.53
N ILE A 45 9.51 2.53 -9.62
CA ILE A 45 8.19 3.11 -9.95
C ILE A 45 7.12 2.02 -10.06
N GLU A 46 7.45 0.89 -10.68
CA GLU A 46 6.56 -0.24 -10.82
C GLU A 46 6.24 -0.87 -9.46
N ARG A 47 7.25 -1.10 -8.62
CA ARG A 47 7.06 -1.61 -7.24
C ARG A 47 6.13 -0.71 -6.42
N ILE A 48 6.34 0.60 -6.47
CA ILE A 48 5.47 1.58 -5.81
C ILE A 48 4.04 1.46 -6.36
N SER A 49 3.87 1.41 -7.68
CA SER A 49 2.55 1.26 -8.32
C SER A 49 1.84 -0.01 -7.88
N GLN A 50 2.55 -1.15 -7.87
CA GLN A 50 2.00 -2.44 -7.46
C GLN A 50 1.56 -2.42 -5.99
N SER A 51 2.31 -1.74 -5.11
CA SER A 51 1.91 -1.57 -3.71
C SER A 51 0.58 -0.82 -3.60
N ILE A 52 0.43 0.29 -4.34
CA ILE A 52 -0.80 1.08 -4.35
C ILE A 52 -1.96 0.27 -4.95
N GLU A 53 -1.76 -0.43 -6.05
CA GLU A 53 -2.82 -1.21 -6.70
C GLU A 53 -3.32 -2.36 -5.80
N LYS A 54 -2.43 -2.99 -5.03
CA LYS A 54 -2.83 -3.97 -4.00
C LYS A 54 -3.71 -3.33 -2.93
N THR A 55 -3.34 -2.13 -2.45
CA THR A 55 -4.16 -1.37 -1.51
C THR A 55 -5.52 -1.02 -2.12
N LYS A 56 -5.56 -0.52 -3.36
CA LYS A 56 -6.81 -0.14 -4.02
C LYS A 56 -7.75 -1.32 -4.20
N THR A 57 -7.24 -2.44 -4.69
CA THR A 57 -8.06 -3.63 -4.98
C THR A 57 -8.57 -4.32 -3.72
N LYS A 58 -7.78 -4.35 -2.64
CA LYS A 58 -8.15 -5.03 -1.39
C LYS A 58 -8.87 -4.13 -0.40
N LEU A 59 -8.37 -2.92 -0.15
CA LEU A 59 -8.77 -2.09 0.98
C LEU A 59 -9.86 -1.09 0.65
N ILE A 60 -9.93 -0.54 -0.58
CA ILE A 60 -11.01 0.41 -0.93
C ILE A 60 -12.40 -0.21 -0.76
N PRO A 61 -12.69 -1.43 -1.26
CA PRO A 61 -14.00 -2.05 -1.05
C PRO A 61 -14.32 -2.27 0.43
N GLN A 62 -13.30 -2.54 1.25
CA GLN A 62 -13.45 -2.72 2.69
C GLN A 62 -13.76 -1.39 3.40
N ILE A 63 -13.10 -0.30 2.99
CA ILE A 63 -13.37 1.06 3.47
C ILE A 63 -14.81 1.46 3.14
N GLU A 64 -15.25 1.24 1.91
CA GLU A 64 -16.63 1.55 1.47
C GLU A 64 -17.67 0.73 2.23
N SER A 65 -17.41 -0.57 2.44
CA SER A 65 -18.28 -1.43 3.24
C SER A 65 -18.34 -0.98 4.71
N PHE A 66 -17.19 -0.55 5.27
CA PHE A 66 -17.11 -0.04 6.63
C PHE A 66 -17.90 1.27 6.79
N GLU A 67 -17.74 2.21 5.85
CA GLU A 67 -18.50 3.46 5.82
C GLU A 67 -20.01 3.25 5.72
N PHE A 68 -20.44 2.33 4.85
CA PHE A 68 -21.85 1.98 4.73
C PHE A 68 -22.39 1.40 6.03
N SER A 69 -21.65 0.48 6.66
CA SER A 69 -22.03 -0.14 7.93
C SER A 69 -22.12 0.89 9.06
N ALA A 70 -21.17 1.83 9.12
CA ALA A 70 -21.16 2.92 10.08
C ALA A 70 -22.33 3.88 9.90
N SER A 71 -22.61 4.29 8.67
CA SER A 71 -23.74 5.17 8.35
C SER A 71 -25.08 4.51 8.69
N SER A 72 -25.21 3.21 8.42
CA SER A 72 -26.40 2.43 8.78
C SER A 72 -26.57 2.33 10.29
N PHE A 73 -25.48 2.07 11.03
CA PHE A 73 -25.50 2.04 12.49
C PHE A 73 -25.92 3.39 13.09
N LEU A 74 -25.34 4.49 12.62
CA LEU A 74 -25.67 5.85 13.05
C LEU A 74 -27.15 6.21 12.80
N SER A 75 -27.70 5.77 11.67
CA SER A 75 -29.10 6.03 11.32
C SER A 75 -30.11 5.22 12.15
N ASN A 76 -29.73 4.01 12.59
CA ASN A 76 -30.59 3.08 13.33
C ASN A 76 -30.46 3.18 14.86
N GLN A 77 -29.60 4.08 15.35
CA GLN A 77 -29.22 4.22 16.76
C GLN A 77 -30.39 4.53 17.70
N ASN A 78 -31.54 4.96 17.18
CA ASN A 78 -32.78 5.19 17.93
C ASN A 78 -33.46 3.93 18.49
N THR A 79 -32.99 2.73 18.16
CA THR A 79 -33.75 1.50 18.47
C THR A 79 -33.12 0.58 19.52
N ASN A 80 -31.79 0.43 19.59
CA ASN A 80 -31.12 -0.37 20.65
C ASN A 80 -29.63 0.02 20.77
N ASN A 81 -29.14 0.17 22.01
CA ASN A 81 -27.70 0.30 22.32
C ASN A 81 -26.99 -1.04 22.08
N ASP A 82 -26.75 -1.41 20.82
CA ASP A 82 -26.06 -2.65 20.47
C ASP A 82 -24.54 -2.45 20.46
N ASP A 83 -23.96 -2.37 21.67
CA ASP A 83 -22.53 -2.21 21.92
C ASP A 83 -21.67 -3.27 21.18
N THR A 84 -22.25 -4.44 20.89
CA THR A 84 -21.58 -5.51 20.14
C THR A 84 -21.35 -5.15 18.68
N THR A 85 -22.29 -4.44 18.04
CA THR A 85 -22.15 -4.00 16.64
C THR A 85 -21.14 -2.87 16.53
N LYS A 86 -21.13 -1.95 17.50
CA LYS A 86 -20.12 -0.89 17.60
C LYS A 86 -18.72 -1.47 17.78
N SER A 87 -18.55 -2.45 18.68
CA SER A 87 -17.25 -3.13 18.88
C SER A 87 -16.74 -3.76 17.59
N LYS A 88 -17.57 -4.51 16.86
CA LYS A 88 -17.19 -5.12 15.57
C LYS A 88 -16.76 -4.08 14.53
N LEU A 89 -17.40 -2.92 14.55
CA LEU A 89 -17.08 -1.82 13.66
C LEU A 89 -15.73 -1.19 14.00
N VAL A 90 -15.44 -1.01 15.29
CA VAL A 90 -14.11 -0.59 15.77
C VAL A 90 -13.02 -1.63 15.44
N ASP A 91 -13.32 -2.92 15.55
CA ASP A 91 -12.37 -3.97 15.15
C ASP A 91 -12.09 -3.93 13.64
N THR A 92 -13.12 -3.69 12.84
CA THR A 92 -12.99 -3.52 11.38
C THR A 92 -12.13 -2.30 11.05
N HIS A 93 -12.34 -1.18 11.75
CA HIS A 93 -11.49 0.00 11.65
C HIS A 93 -10.02 -0.33 11.92
N HIS A 94 -9.72 -0.97 13.05
CA HIS A 94 -8.35 -1.33 13.41
C HIS A 94 -7.69 -2.22 12.36
N TYR A 95 -8.43 -3.21 11.86
CA TYR A 95 -7.96 -4.09 10.80
C TYR A 95 -7.60 -3.32 9.51
N ILE A 96 -8.45 -2.38 9.08
CA ILE A 96 -8.19 -1.57 7.88
C ILE A 96 -6.96 -0.67 8.09
N ILE A 97 -6.88 0.03 9.23
CA ILE A 97 -5.75 0.90 9.57
C ILE A 97 -4.45 0.11 9.60
N GLU A 98 -4.43 -1.08 10.21
CA GLU A 98 -3.22 -1.91 10.25
C GLU A 98 -2.74 -2.28 8.85
N ASN A 99 -3.64 -2.66 7.93
CA ASN A 99 -3.27 -2.97 6.55
C ASN A 99 -2.76 -1.73 5.79
N LEU A 100 -3.34 -0.54 6.03
CA LEU A 100 -2.86 0.72 5.44
C LEU A 100 -1.47 1.09 5.98
N MET A 101 -1.25 0.93 7.28
CA MET A 101 0.04 1.15 7.93
C MET A 101 1.13 0.19 7.43
N GLN A 102 0.80 -1.09 7.23
CA GLN A 102 1.71 -2.04 6.60
C GLN A 102 2.09 -1.62 5.17
N THR A 103 1.14 -1.05 4.42
CA THR A 103 1.42 -0.49 3.08
C THR A 103 2.40 0.68 3.18
N LEU A 104 2.21 1.61 4.14
CA LEU A 104 3.14 2.72 4.34
C LEU A 104 4.56 2.23 4.65
N LEU A 105 4.71 1.28 5.56
CA LEU A 105 6.01 0.68 5.88
C LEU A 105 6.68 0.08 4.63
N SER A 106 5.91 -0.58 3.77
CA SER A 106 6.44 -1.14 2.52
C SER A 106 6.87 -0.07 1.51
N LEU A 107 6.21 1.10 1.50
CA LEU A 107 6.60 2.24 0.67
C LEU A 107 7.85 2.95 1.19
N ASP A 108 8.01 3.02 2.52
CA ASP A 108 9.17 3.62 3.17
C ASP A 108 10.45 2.79 2.96
N ASP A 109 10.32 1.47 2.87
CA ASP A 109 11.42 0.56 2.54
C ASP A 109 11.95 0.73 1.09
N VAL A 110 11.19 1.41 0.21
CA VAL A 110 11.65 1.71 -1.15
C VAL A 110 12.66 2.85 -1.13
N VAL A 111 13.95 2.50 -1.10
CA VAL A 111 15.06 3.46 -1.19
C VAL A 111 15.21 3.97 -2.63
N CYS A 112 14.97 5.26 -2.83
CA CYS A 112 15.15 5.93 -4.11
C CYS A 112 16.41 6.82 -4.08
N PRO A 113 17.43 6.54 -4.93
CA PRO A 113 18.58 7.43 -5.15
C PRO A 113 18.17 8.87 -5.51
N PRO A 114 19.05 9.87 -5.24
CA PRO A 114 18.75 11.28 -5.52
C PRO A 114 18.55 11.58 -7.01
N GLU A 115 19.18 10.78 -7.89
CA GLU A 115 19.05 10.87 -9.35
C GLU A 115 17.64 10.50 -9.85
N PHE A 116 16.88 9.70 -9.08
CA PHE A 116 15.59 9.12 -9.49
C PHE A 116 14.40 9.98 -9.02
N GLU A 117 14.32 11.21 -9.52
CA GLU A 117 13.33 12.18 -9.03
C GLU A 117 11.89 11.76 -9.32
N THR A 118 11.60 11.09 -10.44
CA THR A 118 10.24 10.59 -10.72
C THR A 118 9.84 9.52 -9.71
N ALA A 119 10.72 8.57 -9.40
CA ALA A 119 10.46 7.55 -8.39
C ALA A 119 10.22 8.16 -7.00
N ARG A 120 11.02 9.17 -6.62
CA ARG A 120 10.85 9.89 -5.35
C ARG A 120 9.53 10.64 -5.30
N LYS A 121 9.17 11.35 -6.37
CA LYS A 121 7.88 12.05 -6.49
C LYS A 121 6.72 11.08 -6.36
N LYS A 122 6.75 9.96 -7.08
CA LYS A 122 5.71 8.94 -7.03
C LYS A 122 5.58 8.29 -5.65
N ARG A 123 6.70 8.02 -4.96
CA ARG A 123 6.70 7.54 -3.58
C ARG A 123 6.00 8.53 -2.64
N ARG A 124 6.30 9.83 -2.75
CA ARG A 124 5.64 10.88 -1.95
C ARG A 124 4.13 10.96 -2.22
N GLU A 125 3.73 10.86 -3.49
CA GLU A 125 2.31 10.84 -3.86
C GLU A 125 1.60 9.60 -3.32
N ALA A 126 2.25 8.43 -3.39
CA ALA A 126 1.75 7.18 -2.82
C ALA A 126 1.52 7.29 -1.31
N VAL A 127 2.52 7.79 -0.57
CA VAL A 127 2.42 7.98 0.88
C VAL A 127 1.27 8.91 1.23
N LYS A 128 1.18 10.08 0.55
CA LYS A 128 0.07 11.02 0.76
C LYS A 128 -1.30 10.38 0.48
N TYR A 129 -1.39 9.57 -0.57
CA TYR A 129 -2.63 8.87 -0.91
C TYR A 129 -3.06 7.90 0.20
N ILE A 130 -2.12 7.08 0.71
CA ILE A 130 -2.43 6.14 1.80
C ILE A 130 -2.77 6.89 3.10
N GLN A 131 -2.05 7.97 3.42
CA GLN A 131 -2.37 8.83 4.57
C GLN A 131 -3.79 9.40 4.46
N GLY A 132 -4.21 9.88 3.29
CA GLY A 132 -5.58 10.35 3.10
C GLY A 132 -6.65 9.25 3.26
N LEU A 133 -6.33 7.99 2.99
CA LEU A 133 -7.23 6.87 3.28
C LEU A 133 -7.31 6.57 4.78
N ILE A 134 -6.20 6.70 5.51
CA ILE A 134 -6.18 6.58 6.98
C ILE A 134 -7.06 7.66 7.59
N ASP A 135 -6.88 8.92 7.20
CA ASP A 135 -7.67 10.05 7.69
C ASP A 135 -9.17 9.84 7.44
N ARG A 136 -9.53 9.31 6.26
CA ARG A 136 -10.92 8.99 5.90
C ARG A 136 -11.52 7.93 6.83
N VAL A 137 -10.78 6.86 7.10
CA VAL A 137 -11.23 5.75 7.97
C VAL A 137 -11.31 6.19 9.43
N ASP A 138 -10.34 6.97 9.90
CA ASP A 138 -10.34 7.54 11.26
C ASP A 138 -11.51 8.50 11.47
N GLY A 139 -11.83 9.36 10.49
CA GLY A 139 -12.97 10.26 10.58
C GLY A 139 -14.31 9.55 10.76
N VAL A 140 -14.49 8.37 10.16
CA VAL A 140 -15.70 7.55 10.34
C VAL A 140 -15.77 6.96 11.75
N LYS A 141 -14.64 6.48 12.29
CA LYS A 141 -14.58 6.01 13.68
C LYS A 141 -14.86 7.13 14.68
N GLU A 142 -14.33 8.32 14.42
CA GLU A 142 -14.58 9.48 15.27
C GLU A 142 -16.07 9.83 15.32
N GLN A 143 -16.77 9.81 14.18
CA GLN A 143 -18.22 9.99 14.13
C GLN A 143 -18.97 8.94 14.96
N LEU A 144 -18.56 7.68 14.89
CA LEU A 144 -19.16 6.59 15.69
C LEU A 144 -18.96 6.76 17.20
N LEU A 145 -17.84 7.36 17.62
CA LEU A 145 -17.56 7.63 19.03
C LEU A 145 -18.36 8.83 19.55
N HIS A 146 -18.34 9.97 18.84
CA HIS A 146 -19.04 11.20 19.27
C HIS A 146 -20.56 11.05 19.33
N SER A 147 -21.17 10.18 18.52
CA SER A 147 -22.60 9.88 18.65
C SER A 147 -22.97 9.22 19.98
N SER A 148 -22.00 8.64 20.71
CA SER A 148 -22.25 8.04 22.02
C SER A 148 -22.15 9.04 23.18
N ASP A 149 -21.48 10.18 22.98
CA ASP A 149 -21.28 11.20 24.04
C ASP A 149 -22.41 12.24 24.08
N ASN A 150 -23.23 12.33 23.03
CA ASN A 150 -24.35 13.28 22.91
C ASN A 150 -25.71 12.71 23.35
N ASN A 151 -25.73 11.55 24.03
CA ASN A 151 -26.94 10.90 24.55
C ASN A 151 -26.78 10.64 26.06
#